data_AF-A0A5C6VHU3-F1
#
_entry.id   AF-A0A5C6VHU3-F1
#
_cell.length_a   1.000
_cell.length_b   1.000
_cell.length_c   1.000
_cell.angle_alpha   90.00
_cell.angle_beta   90.00
_cell.angle_gamma   90.00
#
_symmetry.space_group_name_H-M   'P 1'
#
loop_
_entity.id
_entity.type
_entity.pdbx_description
1 polymer ?
#
loop_
_entity_poly.entity_id
_entity_poly.type
_entity_poly.pdbx_seq_one_letter_code
_entity_poly.pdbx_strand_id
1 'polypeptide(L)'
;MANVVVELVASEPVRVIRATYSVLAFDAEGRLDPDRFENQQFALVESAVAPVIASSANESHPPVVDATARFIAQGGQWIPSPALARAINEAALGQRQYARL
;
A
#
# COMPACT_ATOMS: atom_id res chain seq x y z
N MET A 1 3.23 5.72 4.78
CA MET A 1 3.13 4.76 5.89
C MET A 1 3.59 3.39 5.44
N ALA A 2 4.27 2.66 6.32
CA ALA A 2 4.59 1.24 6.13
C ALA A 2 3.81 0.40 7.14
N ASN A 3 3.16 -0.66 6.70
CA ASN A 3 2.54 -1.67 7.55
C ASN A 3 3.30 -2.98 7.33
N VAL A 4 3.84 -3.54 8.42
CA VAL A 4 4.70 -4.72 8.38
C VAL A 4 4.09 -5.80 9.26
N VAL A 5 3.84 -6.96 8.66
CA VAL A 5 3.40 -8.16 9.36
C VAL A 5 4.63 -9.01 9.64
N VAL A 6 4.90 -9.26 10.92
CA VAL A 6 6.01 -10.09 11.38
C VAL A 6 5.51 -11.39 12.01
N GLU A 7 6.30 -12.44 11.84
CA GLU A 7 6.15 -13.68 12.59
C GLU A 7 6.84 -13.55 13.94
N LEU A 8 6.13 -13.97 14.99
CA LEU A 8 6.64 -14.01 16.36
C LEU A 8 6.84 -15.45 16.81
N VAL A 9 7.99 -15.74 17.41
CA VAL A 9 8.26 -17.00 18.12
C VAL A 9 8.67 -16.65 19.54
N ALA A 10 7.96 -17.17 20.54
CA ALA A 10 8.17 -16.81 21.94
C ALA A 10 8.15 -15.28 22.20
N SER A 11 7.29 -14.55 21.48
CA SER A 11 7.18 -13.08 21.49
C SER A 11 8.33 -12.31 20.84
N GLU A 12 9.28 -12.98 20.21
CA GLU A 12 10.38 -12.37 19.47
C GLU A 12 10.09 -12.33 17.96
N PRO A 13 10.28 -11.19 17.27
CA PRO A 13 10.09 -11.09 15.83
C PRO A 13 11.21 -11.78 15.06
N VAL A 14 10.89 -12.86 14.33
CA VAL A 14 11.90 -13.69 13.63
C VAL A 14 11.94 -13.44 12.12
N ARG A 15 10.83 -12.99 11.53
CA ARG A 15 10.71 -12.84 10.07
C ARG A 15 9.63 -11.82 9.70
N VAL A 16 9.89 -11.04 8.65
CA VAL A 16 8.85 -10.24 7.97
C VAL A 16 8.12 -11.15 6.98
N ILE A 17 6.79 -11.28 7.15
CA ILE A 17 5.92 -12.07 6.26
C ILE A 17 5.37 -11.20 5.13
N ARG A 18 5.07 -9.94 5.42
CA ARG A 18 4.53 -8.99 4.45
C ARG A 18 4.88 -7.57 4.84
N ALA A 19 5.21 -6.75 3.86
CA ALA A 19 5.27 -5.31 4.00
C ALA A 19 4.37 -4.66 2.96
N THR A 20 3.55 -3.71 3.37
CA THR A 20 2.77 -2.86 2.47
C THR A 20 3.07 -1.40 2.73
N TYR A 21 3.10 -0.64 1.64
CA TYR A 21 3.43 0.76 1.65
C TYR A 21 2.26 1.54 1.08
N SER A 22 1.90 2.62 1.76
CA SER A 22 0.83 3.51 1.34
C SER A 22 1.26 4.96 1.51
N VAL A 23 0.80 5.83 0.63
CA VAL A 23 0.91 7.28 0.80
C VAL A 23 -0.22 7.72 1.73
N LEU A 24 0.09 8.58 2.71
CA LEU A 24 -0.93 9.25 3.52
C LEU A 24 -1.21 10.61 2.89
N ALA A 25 -2.49 10.95 2.77
CA ALA A 25 -2.91 12.27 2.33
C ALA A 25 -3.13 13.17 3.55
N PHE A 26 -2.67 14.42 3.45
CA PHE A 26 -2.89 15.44 4.48
C PHE A 26 -3.62 16.64 3.87
N ASP A 27 -4.47 17.28 4.65
CA ASP A 27 -5.13 18.54 4.29
C ASP A 27 -4.16 19.73 4.37
N ALA A 28 -4.64 20.93 4.03
CA ALA A 28 -3.82 22.14 4.04
C ALA A 28 -3.36 22.53 5.46
N GLU A 29 -4.09 22.07 6.47
CA GLU A 29 -3.82 22.25 7.89
C GLU A 29 -2.89 21.16 8.47
N GLY A 30 -2.46 20.21 7.64
CA GLY A 30 -1.54 19.14 8.01
C GLY A 30 -2.19 17.98 8.78
N ARG A 31 -3.51 17.86 8.77
CA ARG A 31 -4.25 16.75 9.36
C ARG A 31 -4.38 15.62 8.35
N LEU A 32 -4.41 14.38 8.84
CA LEU A 32 -4.68 13.24 7.99
C LEU A 32 -6.07 13.41 7.36
N ASP A 33 -6.13 13.27 6.04
CA ASP A 33 -7.37 13.26 5.26
C ASP A 33 -7.81 11.80 5.08
N PRO A 34 -8.72 11.28 5.93
CA PRO A 34 -9.11 9.88 5.92
C PRO A 34 -9.86 9.52 4.64
N ASP A 35 -10.71 10.41 4.13
CA ASP A 35 -11.53 10.16 2.95
C ASP A 35 -10.64 10.00 1.72
N ARG A 36 -9.63 10.86 1.57
CA ARG A 36 -8.67 10.77 0.46
C ARG A 36 -7.79 9.54 0.58
N PHE A 37 -7.41 9.15 1.79
CA PHE A 37 -6.67 7.91 2.02
C PHE A 37 -7.51 6.67 1.69
N GLU A 38 -8.76 6.59 2.14
CA GLU A 38 -9.67 5.48 1.85
C GLU A 38 -9.93 5.34 0.35
N ASN A 39 -10.23 6.45 -0.32
CA ASN A 39 -10.41 6.48 -1.78
C ASN A 39 -9.18 5.95 -2.52
N GLN A 40 -7.97 6.27 -2.05
CA GLN A 40 -6.73 5.70 -2.60
C GLN A 40 -6.62 4.19 -2.37
N GLN A 41 -7.00 3.68 -1.20
CA GLN A 41 -6.98 2.24 -0.92
C GLN A 41 -7.99 1.48 -1.78
N PHE A 42 -9.22 1.99 -1.93
CA PHE A 42 -10.23 1.40 -2.82
C PHE A 42 -9.76 1.37 -4.27
N ALA A 43 -9.24 2.50 -4.76
CA ALA A 43 -8.71 2.61 -6.11
C ALA A 43 -7.58 1.61 -6.40
N LEU A 44 -6.69 1.35 -5.42
CA LEU A 44 -5.63 0.34 -5.55
C LEU A 44 -6.20 -1.08 -5.70
N VAL A 45 -7.22 -1.43 -4.92
CA VAL A 45 -7.87 -2.75 -4.98
C VAL A 45 -8.59 -2.90 -6.32
N GLU A 46 -9.39 -1.91 -6.72
CA GLU A 46 -10.09 -1.92 -8.01
C GLU A 46 -9.12 -2.05 -9.18
N SER A 47 -8.02 -1.30 -9.17
CA SER A 47 -6.99 -1.39 -10.21
C SER A 47 -6.32 -2.76 -10.27
N ALA A 48 -6.18 -3.47 -9.14
CA ALA A 48 -5.57 -4.80 -9.10
C ALA A 48 -6.49 -5.89 -9.67
N VAL A 49 -7.82 -5.75 -9.53
CA VAL A 49 -8.80 -6.73 -10.01
C VAL A 49 -9.34 -6.43 -11.42
N ALA A 50 -9.26 -5.18 -11.87
CA ALA A 50 -9.76 -4.77 -13.18
C ALA A 50 -9.25 -5.62 -14.37
N PRO A 51 -7.97 -6.06 -14.44
CA PRO A 51 -7.51 -6.94 -15.51
C PRO A 51 -8.22 -8.29 -15.52
N VAL A 52 -8.50 -8.87 -14.35
CA VAL A 52 -9.18 -10.17 -14.21
C VAL A 52 -10.64 -10.06 -14.68
N ILE A 53 -11.32 -8.98 -14.30
CA ILE A 53 -12.70 -8.72 -14.72
C ILE A 53 -12.76 -8.51 -16.24
N ALA A 54 -11.83 -7.73 -16.81
CA ALA A 54 -11.78 -7.49 -18.25
C ALA A 54 -11.56 -8.77 -19.07
N SER A 55 -10.77 -9.73 -18.56
CA SER A 55 -10.58 -11.04 -19.20
C SER A 55 -11.82 -11.95 -19.17
N SER A 56 -12.82 -11.62 -18.36
CA SER A 56 -14.08 -12.38 -18.24
C SER A 56 -15.24 -11.80 -19.05
N ALA A 57 -15.06 -10.61 -19.65
CA ALA A 57 -16.09 -9.94 -20.44
C ALA A 57 -16.13 -10.47 -21.88
N ASN A 58 -17.34 -10.72 -22.40
CA ASN A 58 -17.57 -11.22 -23.75
C ASN A 58 -16.99 -10.27 -24.81
N GLU A 59 -16.24 -10.79 -25.79
CA GLU A 59 -15.44 -10.03 -26.77
C GLU A 59 -16.24 -9.07 -27.68
N SER A 60 -17.57 -9.11 -27.65
CA SER A 60 -18.43 -8.37 -28.59
C SER A 60 -18.43 -6.86 -28.37
N HIS A 61 -18.05 -6.37 -27.17
CA HIS A 61 -17.88 -4.94 -26.90
C HIS A 61 -16.69 -4.70 -25.96
N PRO A 62 -15.67 -3.90 -26.36
CA PRO A 62 -14.62 -3.52 -25.43
C PRO A 62 -15.26 -2.71 -24.29
N PRO A 63 -15.10 -3.12 -23.02
CA PRO A 63 -15.70 -2.41 -21.90
C PRO A 63 -15.12 -1.00 -21.81
N VAL A 64 -15.98 0.01 -21.81
CA VAL A 64 -15.58 1.38 -21.43
C VAL A 64 -15.22 1.34 -19.95
N VAL A 65 -13.94 1.47 -19.63
CA VAL A 65 -13.46 1.42 -18.24
C VAL A 65 -13.26 2.83 -17.73
N ASP A 66 -13.93 3.18 -16.63
CA ASP A 66 -13.60 4.38 -15.85
C ASP A 66 -12.16 4.27 -15.33
N ALA A 67 -11.28 5.10 -15.88
CA ALA A 67 -9.87 5.10 -15.54
C ALA A 67 -9.55 5.92 -14.29
N THR A 68 -10.51 6.63 -13.70
CA THR A 68 -10.30 7.52 -12.55
C THR A 68 -9.64 6.79 -11.39
N ALA A 69 -10.12 5.59 -11.07
CA ALA A 69 -9.51 4.72 -10.06
C ALA A 69 -8.04 4.38 -10.38
N ARG A 70 -7.68 4.17 -11.66
CA ARG A 70 -6.28 3.88 -12.04
C ARG A 70 -5.37 5.07 -11.80
N PHE A 71 -5.82 6.29 -12.07
CA PHE A 71 -5.03 7.50 -11.80
C PHE A 71 -4.85 7.74 -10.30
N ILE A 72 -5.92 7.56 -9.51
CA ILE A 72 -5.86 7.65 -8.05
C ILE A 72 -4.91 6.58 -7.49
N ALA A 73 -4.99 5.35 -8.00
CA ALA A 73 -4.10 4.25 -7.61
C ALA A 73 -2.63 4.53 -7.91
N GLN A 74 -2.32 5.07 -9.09
CA GLN A 74 -0.95 5.45 -9.47
C GLN A 74 -0.40 6.57 -8.58
N GLY A 75 -1.25 7.51 -8.14
CA GLY A 75 -0.87 8.52 -7.14
C GLY A 75 -0.69 7.97 -5.71
N GLY A 76 -1.13 6.74 -5.45
CA GLY A 76 -1.07 6.07 -4.15
C GLY A 76 0.02 4.99 -4.01
N GLN A 77 0.66 4.57 -5.11
CA GLN A 77 1.75 3.60 -5.06
C GLN A 77 3.07 4.30 -4.74
N TRP A 78 3.60 4.01 -3.55
CA TRP A 78 4.96 4.39 -3.18
C TRP A 78 5.78 3.13 -2.93
N ILE A 79 6.90 3.02 -3.64
CA ILE A 79 7.88 1.95 -3.47
C ILE A 79 9.10 2.56 -2.77
N PRO A 80 9.47 2.10 -1.57
CA PRO A 80 10.66 2.59 -0.90
C PRO A 80 11.92 2.19 -1.68
N SER A 81 12.98 2.98 -1.53
CA SER A 81 14.30 2.54 -2.02
C SER A 81 14.73 1.25 -1.30
N PRO A 82 15.60 0.43 -1.89
CA PRO A 82 16.08 -0.81 -1.25
C PRO A 82 16.68 -0.58 0.13
N ALA A 83 17.42 0.53 0.31
CA ALA A 83 18.00 0.91 1.60
C ALA A 83 16.92 1.23 2.65
N LEU A 84 15.85 1.93 2.25
CA LEU A 84 14.75 2.26 3.14
C LEU A 84 13.91 1.02 3.47
N ALA A 85 13.62 0.16 2.49
CA ALA A 85 12.93 -1.10 2.71
C ALA A 85 13.69 -1.98 3.72
N ARG A 86 15.02 -2.06 3.59
CA ARG A 86 15.88 -2.77 4.54
C ARG A 86 15.80 -2.16 5.94
N ALA A 87 15.90 -0.84 6.06
CA ALA A 87 15.81 -0.15 7.36
C ALA A 87 14.47 -0.39 8.05
N ILE A 88 13.37 -0.42 7.29
CA ILE A 88 12.02 -0.74 7.80
C ILE A 88 11.98 -2.19 8.32
N ASN A 89 12.54 -3.14 7.58
CA ASN A 89 12.58 -4.54 8.01
C ASN A 89 13.42 -4.72 9.28
N GLU A 90 14.61 -4.11 9.34
CA GLU A 90 15.48 -4.15 10.52
C GLU A 90 14.77 -3.56 11.75
N ALA A 91 14.04 -2.45 11.56
CA ALA A 91 13.25 -1.85 12.64
C ALA A 91 12.09 -2.76 13.10
N ALA A 92 11.38 -3.39 12.16
CA ALA A 92 10.28 -4.32 12.47
C ALA A 92 10.75 -5.59 13.19
N LEU A 93 11.99 -6.01 12.93
CA LEU A 93 12.63 -7.16 13.59
C LEU A 93 13.38 -6.79 14.88
N GLY A 94 13.30 -5.54 15.35
CA GLY A 94 14.02 -5.09 16.55
C GLY A 94 15.54 -5.05 16.41
N GLN A 95 16.08 -5.14 15.18
CA GLN A 95 17.51 -5.17 14.88
C GLN A 95 18.14 -3.77 14.81
N ARG A 96 17.30 -2.74 14.84
CA ARG A 96 17.72 -1.34 14.79
C ARG A 96 17.03 -0.57 15.91
N GLN A 97 17.79 0.24 16.64
CA GLN A 97 17.22 1.21 17.58
C GLN A 97 16.65 2.40 16.81
N TYR A 98 15.43 2.80 17.16
CA TYR A 98 14.77 3.99 16.65
C TYR A 98 14.27 4.81 17.83
N ALA A 99 14.35 6.15 17.70
CA ALA A 99 13.72 7.03 18.66
C ALA A 99 12.20 6.85 18.55
N ARG A 100 11.53 6.61 19.68
CA ARG A 100 10.08 6.64 19.75
C ARG A 100 9.65 8.10 19.56
N LEU A 101 8.82 8.35 18.54
CA LEU A 101 8.20 9.65 18.30
C LEU A 101 7.08 9.94 19.31
#